data_AF-A0A553CLI7-F1
#
_entry.id   AF-A0A553CLI7-F1
#
_cell.length_a   1.000
_cell.length_b   1.000
_cell.length_c   1.000
_cell.angle_alpha   90.00
_cell.angle_beta   90.00
_cell.angle_gamma   90.00
#
_symmetry.space_group_name_H-M   'P 1'
#
loop_
_entity.id
_entity.type
_entity.pdbx_description
1 polymer ?
#
loop_
_entity_poly.entity_id
_entity_poly.type
_entity_poly.pdbx_seq_one_letter_code
_entity_poly.pdbx_strand_id
1 'polypeptide(L)' 'MVIVKNAAIENAAKNIHTNTICSTAIETPMIMEVRRKLPQNPQALEKVINVQRMKRMGQPQEVADVA' A
#
# COMPACT_ATOMS: atom_id res chain seq x y z
N MET A 1 -6.83 -1.56 -12.92
CA MET A 1 -5.58 -0.81 -13.22
C MET A 1 -5.34 -0.79 -14.73
N VAL A 2 -6.00 0.12 -15.45
CA VAL A 2 -5.88 0.22 -16.92
C VAL A 2 -4.56 0.88 -17.33
N ILE A 3 -4.09 1.87 -16.56
CA ILE A 3 -2.88 2.65 -16.87
C ILE A 3 -1.63 1.76 -16.91
N VAL A 4 -1.38 0.99 -15.86
CA VAL A 4 -0.17 0.15 -15.75
C VAL A 4 -0.18 -0.98 -16.78
N LYS A 5 -1.35 -1.54 -17.10
CA LYS A 5 -1.50 -2.54 -18.16
C LYS A 5 -1.07 -1.98 -19.52
N ASN A 6 -1.54 -0.80 -19.89
CA ASN A 6 -1.19 -0.19 -21.16
C ASN A 6 0.29 0.21 -21.18
N ALA A 7 0.79 0.83 -20.10
CA ALA A 7 2.19 1.19 -19.96
C ALA A 7 3.12 -0.03 -20.06
N ALA A 8 2.74 -1.19 -19.51
CA ALA A 8 3.52 -2.42 -19.61
C ALA A 8 3.61 -2.91 -21.07
N ILE A 9 2.52 -2.85 -21.85
CA ILE A 9 2.51 -3.26 -23.26
C ILE A 9 3.36 -2.31 -24.11
N GLU A 10 3.23 -1.00 -23.88
CA GLU A 10 4.00 0.02 -24.62
C GLU A 10 5.51 -0.05 -24.31
N ASN A 11 5.86 -0.31 -23.05
CA ASN A 11 7.26 -0.37 -22.61
C ASN A 11 7.93 -1.73 -22.85
N ALA A 12 7.17 -2.78 -23.16
CA ALA A 12 7.72 -4.11 -23.46
C ALA A 12 8.69 -4.07 -24.65
N ALA A 13 8.42 -3.26 -25.67
CA ALA A 13 9.30 -3.09 -26.84
C ALA A 13 10.69 -2.53 -26.46
N LYS A 14 10.81 -1.86 -25.31
CA LYS A 14 12.05 -1.29 -24.77
C LYS A 14 12.69 -2.19 -23.72
N ASN A 15 12.16 -3.39 -23.51
CA ASN A 15 12.55 -4.32 -22.44
C ASN A 15 12.39 -3.72 -21.02
N ILE A 16 11.42 -2.82 -20.82
CA ILE A 16 11.15 -2.20 -19.51
C ILE A 16 9.91 -2.85 -18.90
N HIS A 17 10.08 -3.46 -17.73
CA HIS A 17 9.01 -4.15 -17.01
C HIS A 17 8.27 -3.15 -16.12
N THR A 18 6.97 -2.99 -16.35
CA THR A 18 6.14 -2.06 -15.58
C THR A 18 5.10 -2.84 -14.79
N ASN A 19 5.18 -2.77 -13.46
CA ASN A 19 4.19 -3.35 -12.55
C ASN A 19 3.82 -2.35 -11.46
N THR A 20 2.88 -2.72 -10.59
CA THR A 20 2.35 -1.82 -9.57
C THR A 20 1.84 -2.61 -8.38
N ILE A 21 2.12 -2.09 -7.17
CA ILE A 21 1.69 -2.70 -5.92
C ILE A 21 0.68 -1.77 -5.26
N CYS A 22 -0.55 -2.25 -5.12
CA CYS A 22 -1.62 -1.55 -4.40
C CYS A 22 -1.67 -1.99 -2.94
N SER A 23 -0.75 -1.48 -2.11
CA SER A 23 -0.87 -1.63 -0.67
C SER A 23 -2.00 -0.75 -0.13
N THR A 24 -2.85 -1.31 0.74
CA THR A 24 -3.77 -0.49 1.55
C THR A 24 -3.01 0.17 2.71
N ALA A 25 -3.68 0.62 3.77
CA ALA A 25 -3.00 1.16 4.96
C ALA A 25 -1.88 0.24 5.50
N ILE A 26 -0.66 0.74 5.49
CA ILE A 26 0.56 0.11 6.03
C ILE A 26 1.16 0.97 7.16
N GLU A 27 1.89 0.33 8.06
CA GLU A 27 2.56 0.95 9.22
C GLU A 27 3.78 1.77 8.80
N THR A 28 3.54 2.90 8.14
CA THR A 28 4.60 3.87 7.81
C THR A 28 4.54 5.05 8.76
N PRO A 29 5.69 5.71 9.06
CA PRO A 29 5.70 6.93 9.88
C PRO A 29 4.74 8.01 9.35
N MET A 30 4.60 8.11 8.02
CA MET A 30 3.67 9.04 7.37
C MET A 30 2.21 8.78 7.75
N ILE A 31 1.77 7.52 7.83
CA ILE A 31 0.39 7.19 8.20
C ILE A 31 0.19 7.25 9.71
N MET A 32 1.16 6.75 10.48
CA MET A 32 1.09 6.69 11.94
C MET A 32 1.09 8.08 12.56
N GLU A 33 2.02 8.95 12.16
CA GLU A 33 2.29 10.21 12.86
C GLU A 33 1.72 11.44 12.15
N VAL A 34 1.73 11.45 10.81
CA VAL A 34 1.45 12.67 10.04
C VAL A 34 -0.01 12.73 9.57
N ARG A 35 -0.51 11.68 8.91
CA ARG A 35 -1.79 11.75 8.20
C ARG A 35 -3.00 11.37 9.04
N ARG A 36 -2.85 10.40 9.94
CA ARG A 36 -3.99 9.87 10.72
C ARG A 36 -3.78 9.94 12.23
N LYS A 37 -2.58 10.30 12.70
CA LYS A 37 -2.26 10.39 14.14
C LYS A 37 -2.81 9.18 14.90
N LEU A 38 -2.63 7.99 14.30
CA LEU A 38 -3.25 6.75 14.76
C LEU A 38 -2.91 6.41 16.23
N PRO A 39 -1.71 6.71 16.75
CA PRO A 39 -1.42 6.52 18.17
C PRO A 39 -2.28 7.38 19.09
N GLN A 40 -2.75 8.55 18.63
CA GLN A 40 -3.56 9.48 19.40
C GLN A 40 -5.07 9.32 19.15
N ASN A 41 -5.47 8.49 18.18
CA ASN A 41 -6.88 8.26 17.84
C ASN A 41 -7.20 6.75 17.74
N PRO A 42 -7.48 6.09 18.88
CA PRO A 42 -7.70 4.65 18.93
C PRO A 42 -8.94 4.20 18.13
N GLN A 43 -9.99 5.03 18.02
CA GLN A 43 -11.16 4.72 17.20
C GLN A 43 -10.82 4.69 15.69
N ALA A 44 -9.93 5.57 15.23
CA ALA A 44 -9.48 5.57 13.84
C ALA A 44 -8.62 4.33 13.54
N LEU A 45 -7.76 3.94 14.48
CA LEU A 45 -6.95 2.72 14.36
C LEU A 45 -7.83 1.47 14.27
N GLU A 46 -8.82 1.34 15.15
CA GLU A 46 -9.73 0.20 15.16
C GLU A 46 -10.56 0.09 13.87
N LYS A 47 -10.99 1.23 13.30
CA LYS A 47 -11.67 1.24 11.99
C LYS A 47 -10.77 0.73 10.87
N VAL A 48 -9.50 1.15 10.84
CA VAL A 48 -8.55 0.74 9.79
C VAL A 48 -8.26 -0.76 9.89
N ILE A 49 -8.05 -1.27 11.10
CA ILE A 49 -7.86 -2.69 11.38
C ILE A 49 -9.09 -3.50 10.96
N ASN A 50 -10.30 -2.99 11.23
CA ASN A 50 -11.53 -3.72 10.96
C ASN A 50 -11.88 -3.82 9.47
N VAL A 51 -11.50 -2.81 8.68
CA VAL A 51 -11.65 -2.83 7.20
C VAL A 51 -10.71 -3.87 6.57
N GLN A 52 -9.55 -4.12 7.19
CA GLN A 52 -8.61 -5.14 6.73
C GLN A 52 -9.11 -6.53 7.12
N ARG A 53 -9.24 -7.44 6.15
CA ARG A 53 -9.65 -8.84 6.41
C ARG A 53 -8.70 -9.57 7.35
N MET A 54 -7.40 -9.22 7.30
CA MET A 54 -6.39 -9.82 8.18
C MET A 54 -6.39 -9.26 9.60
N LYS A 55 -7.27 -8.29 9.91
CA LYS A 55 -7.41 -7.67 11.23
C LYS A 55 -6.09 -7.14 11.81
N ARG A 56 -5.20 -6.69 10.93
CA ARG A 56 -3.94 -6.01 11.25
C ARG A 56 -3.53 -5.12 10.08
N MET A 57 -2.73 -4.10 10.38
CA MET A 57 -2.07 -3.33 9.34
C MET A 57 -0.92 -4.12 8.71
N GLY A 58 -0.63 -3.82 7.45
CA GLY A 58 0.50 -4.39 6.73
C GLY A 58 1.81 -3.71 7.14
N GLN A 59 2.90 -4.46 7.11
CA GLN A 59 4.25 -3.95 7.36
C GLN A 59 4.88 -3.43 6.06
N PRO A 60 5.71 -2.38 6.12
CA PRO A 60 6.46 -1.91 4.96
C PRO A 60 7.33 -3.00 4.31
N GLN A 61 7.89 -3.91 5.11
CA GLN A 61 8.72 -5.03 4.62
C GLN A 61 7.93 -5.97 3.73
N GLU A 62 6.66 -6.25 4.05
CA GLU A 62 5.79 -7.10 3.21
C GLU A 62 5.56 -6.51 1.81
N VAL A 63 5.63 -5.18 1.67
CA VAL A 63 5.54 -4.51 0.36
C VAL A 63 6.87 -4.55 -0.38
N ALA A 64 7.98 -4.40 0.34
CA ALA A 64 9.32 -4.44 -0.23
C ALA A 64 9.70 -5.84 -0.75
N ASP A 65 9.29 -6.91 -0.06
CA ASP A 65 9.60 -8.28 -0.44
C ASP A 65 8.91 -8.73 -1.74
N VAL A 66 7.86 -8.02 -2.16
CA VAL A 66 7.07 -8.33 -3.36
C VAL A 66 7.50 -7.49 -4.58
N ALA A 67 8.29 -6.44 -4.35
CA ALA A 67 8.82 -5.55 -5.39
C ALA A 67 10.08 -6.13 -6.04
#